data_AF-A0A7K2QIR9-F1
#
_entry.id   AF-A0A7K2QIR9-F1
#
_cell.length_a   1.000
_cell.length_b   1.000
_cell.length_c   1.000
_cell.angle_alpha   90.00
_cell.angle_beta   90.00
_cell.angle_gamma   90.00
#
_symmetry.space_group_name_H-M   'P 1'
#
loop_
_entity.id
_entity.type
_entity.pdbx_description
1 polymer ?
#
loop_
_entity_poly.entity_id
_entity_poly.type
_entity_poly.pdbx_seq_one_letter_code
_entity_poly.pdbx_strand_id
1 'polypeptide(L)'
;MAKHNPRSIVLDGQSLLALTPKEYSELASMRRQMGGQSARLRVLRDELTTLSDFLETLVHALEGDRTSALHPGPKDSLQTLLREAPDVLQHARVSEASAEAVPSSAPKSSDMVREPPARVPL
;
A
#
# COMPACT_ATOMS: atom_id res chain seq x y z
N MET A 1 21.35 -20.34 -1.56
CA MET A 1 20.07 -20.07 -0.86
C MET A 1 19.62 -21.38 -0.24
N ALA A 2 19.86 -21.58 1.06
CA ALA A 2 19.47 -22.82 1.73
C ALA A 2 17.95 -22.92 1.81
N LYS A 3 17.38 -24.06 1.43
CA LYS A 3 15.95 -24.30 1.43
C LYS A 3 15.50 -24.53 2.88
N HIS A 4 14.91 -23.51 3.49
CA HIS A 4 14.32 -23.61 4.82
C HIS A 4 13.02 -24.41 4.71
N ASN A 5 13.02 -25.66 5.21
CA ASN A 5 11.83 -26.49 5.31
C ASN A 5 11.25 -26.29 6.72
N PRO A 6 10.25 -25.42 6.91
CA PRO A 6 9.66 -25.22 8.22
C PRO A 6 8.98 -26.51 8.68
N ARG A 7 9.18 -26.88 9.95
CA ARG A 7 8.65 -28.14 10.50
C ARG A 7 7.28 -27.91 11.08
N SER A 8 6.27 -28.62 10.59
CA SER A 8 4.95 -28.66 11.23
C SER A 8 4.97 -29.58 12.44
N ILE A 9 4.36 -29.14 13.54
CA ILE A 9 4.15 -29.89 14.76
C ILE A 9 2.68 -29.75 15.17
N VAL A 10 2.12 -30.75 15.83
CA VAL A 10 0.77 -30.66 16.41
C VAL A 10 0.91 -30.68 17.93
N LEU A 11 0.42 -29.64 18.60
CA LEU A 11 0.38 -29.53 20.06
C LEU A 11 -1.09 -29.35 20.46
N ASP A 12 -1.60 -30.25 21.32
CA ASP A 12 -2.98 -30.22 21.83
C ASP A 12 -4.06 -30.13 20.73
N GLY A 13 -3.81 -30.78 19.59
CA GLY A 13 -4.71 -30.75 18.42
C GLY A 13 -4.58 -29.48 17.54
N GLN A 14 -3.73 -28.52 17.91
CA GLN A 14 -3.43 -27.33 17.11
C GLN A 14 -2.17 -27.52 16.28
N SER A 15 -2.27 -27.24 14.97
CA SER A 15 -1.13 -27.27 14.05
C SER A 15 -0.28 -26.01 14.22
N LEU A 16 0.99 -26.18 14.51
CA LEU A 16 1.99 -25.14 14.73
C LEU A 16 3.20 -25.35 13.81
N LEU A 17 3.95 -24.27 13.57
CA LEU A 17 5.20 -24.31 12.80
C LEU A 17 6.36 -23.96 13.72
N ALA A 18 7.33 -24.87 13.81
CA ALA A 18 8.58 -24.62 14.50
C ALA A 18 9.54 -23.87 13.56
N LEU A 19 9.87 -22.63 13.93
CA LEU A 19 10.81 -21.76 13.23
C LEU A 19 11.97 -21.40 14.15
N THR A 20 13.16 -21.26 13.58
CA THR A 20 14.29 -20.63 14.27
C THR A 20 14.02 -19.14 14.47
N PRO A 21 14.67 -18.46 15.44
CA PRO A 21 14.50 -17.01 15.63
C PRO A 21 14.80 -16.19 14.37
N LYS A 22 15.79 -16.62 13.59
CA LYS A 22 16.16 -16.00 12.32
C LYS A 22 15.01 -16.10 11.29
N GLU A 23 14.49 -17.30 11.07
CA GLU A 23 13.37 -17.54 10.14
C GLU A 23 12.11 -16.77 10.55
N TYR A 24 11.83 -16.70 11.86
CA TYR A 24 10.73 -15.90 12.37
C TYR A 24 10.92 -14.40 12.05
N SER A 25 12.12 -13.86 12.25
CA SER A 25 12.41 -12.45 11.97
C SER A 25 12.29 -12.11 10.48
N GLU A 26 12.74 -13.01 9.60
CA GLU A 26 12.61 -12.88 8.15
C GLU A 26 11.14 -12.93 7.72
N LEU A 27 10.37 -13.89 8.26
CA LEU A 27 8.94 -14.00 8.00
C LEU A 27 8.17 -12.77 8.50
N ALA A 28 8.51 -12.24 9.67
CA ALA A 28 7.91 -11.05 10.22
C ALA A 28 8.21 -9.81 9.36
N SER A 29 9.45 -9.68 8.87
CA SER A 29 9.84 -8.62 7.93
C SER A 29 9.06 -8.73 6.62
N MET A 30 9.01 -9.92 6.03
CA MET A 30 8.28 -10.18 4.79
C MET A 30 6.78 -9.89 4.96
N ARG A 31 6.18 -10.27 6.10
CA ARG A 31 4.78 -9.97 6.41
C ARG A 31 4.52 -8.46 6.46
N ARG A 32 5.42 -7.68 7.07
CA ARG A 32 5.30 -6.21 7.11
C ARG A 32 5.44 -5.61 5.71
N GLN A 33 6.41 -6.09 4.93
CA GLN A 33 6.61 -5.65 3.55
C GLN A 33 5.37 -5.93 2.69
N MET A 34 4.86 -7.16 2.71
CA MET A 34 3.64 -7.53 1.98
C MET A 34 2.42 -6.75 2.48
N GLY A 35 2.32 -6.49 3.80
CA GLY A 35 1.28 -5.65 4.38
C GLY A 35 1.32 -4.22 3.85
N GLY A 36 2.50 -3.61 3.80
CA GLY A 36 2.71 -2.28 3.21
C GLY A 36 2.38 -2.24 1.72
N GLN A 37 2.81 -3.25 0.95
CA GLN A 37 2.49 -3.36 -0.47
C GLN A 37 0.99 -3.55 -0.71
N SER A 38 0.32 -4.37 0.10
CA SER A 38 -1.13 -4.59 -0.01
C SER A 38 -1.92 -3.33 0.32
N ALA A 39 -1.48 -2.53 1.30
CA ALA A 39 -2.09 -1.25 1.60
C ALA A 39 -1.95 -0.26 0.42
N ARG A 40 -0.77 -0.20 -0.21
CA ARG A 40 -0.55 0.64 -1.41
C ARG A 40 -1.46 0.25 -2.57
N LEU A 41 -1.59 -1.05 -2.84
CA LEU A 41 -2.48 -1.53 -3.90
C LEU A 41 -3.96 -1.17 -3.65
N ARG A 42 -4.40 -1.16 -2.39
CA ARG A 42 -5.77 -0.72 -2.05
C ARG A 42 -5.97 0.75 -2.36
N VAL A 43 -5.03 1.61 -1.96
CA VAL A 43 -5.10 3.04 -2.26
C VAL A 43 -5.13 3.28 -3.77
N LEU A 44 -4.19 2.69 -4.52
CA LEU A 44 -4.15 2.82 -5.98
C LEU A 44 -5.45 2.36 -6.65
N ARG A 45 -6.03 1.25 -6.20
CA ARG A 45 -7.32 0.77 -6.70
C ARG A 45 -8.42 1.79 -6.44
N ASP A 46 -8.53 2.31 -5.23
CA ASP A 46 -9.58 3.25 -4.85
C ASP A 46 -9.49 4.56 -5.66
N GLU A 47 -8.27 4.99 -6.00
CA GLU A 47 -8.05 6.14 -6.88
C GLU A 47 -8.40 5.88 -8.33
N LEU A 48 -8.05 4.70 -8.85
CA LEU A 48 -8.46 4.30 -10.19
C LEU A 48 -9.99 4.23 -10.31
N THR A 49 -10.68 3.72 -9.28
CA THR A 49 -12.14 3.74 -9.21
C THR A 49 -12.67 5.18 -9.22
N THR A 50 -12.13 6.04 -8.35
CA THR A 50 -12.56 7.45 -8.29
C THR A 50 -12.37 8.19 -9.63
N LEU A 51 -11.24 7.97 -10.30
CA LEU A 51 -10.97 8.54 -11.62
C LEU A 51 -11.90 7.97 -12.70
N SER A 52 -12.18 6.67 -12.66
CA SER A 52 -13.10 6.02 -13.59
C SER A 52 -14.51 6.60 -13.46
N ASP A 53 -15.02 6.71 -12.23
CA ASP A 53 -16.35 7.26 -11.95
C ASP A 53 -16.46 8.73 -12.37
N PHE A 54 -15.40 9.51 -12.15
CA PHE A 54 -15.32 10.89 -12.60
C PHE A 54 -15.37 11.01 -14.13
N LEU A 55 -14.61 10.17 -14.84
CA LEU A 55 -14.60 10.14 -16.31
C LEU A 55 -15.95 9.71 -16.87
N GLU A 56 -16.60 8.71 -16.28
CA GLU A 56 -17.94 8.27 -16.67
C GLU A 56 -18.96 9.40 -16.49
N THR A 57 -18.90 10.11 -15.37
CA THR A 57 -19.76 11.27 -15.11
C THR A 57 -19.51 12.40 -16.11
N LEU A 58 -18.25 12.65 -16.48
CA LEU A 58 -17.87 13.65 -17.47
C LEU A 58 -18.35 13.28 -18.88
N VAL A 59 -18.27 12.01 -19.27
CA VAL A 59 -18.81 11.51 -20.55
C VAL A 59 -20.32 11.72 -20.58
N HIS A 60 -21.05 11.35 -19.53
CA HIS A 60 -22.49 11.55 -19.45
C HIS A 60 -22.87 13.04 -19.49
N ALA A 61 -22.12 13.91 -18.83
CA ALA A 61 -22.35 15.36 -18.90
C ALA A 61 -22.14 15.91 -20.32
N LEU A 62 -21.11 15.45 -21.03
CA LEU A 62 -20.85 15.84 -22.42
C LEU A 62 -21.92 15.32 -23.39
N GLU A 63 -22.40 14.10 -23.21
CA GLU A 63 -23.50 13.53 -24.00
C GLU A 63 -24.83 14.25 -23.73
N GLY A 64 -25.08 14.62 -22.48
CA GLY A 64 -26.20 15.45 -22.06
C GLY A 64 -26.15 16.85 -22.70
N ASP A 65 -24.98 17.48 -22.77
CA ASP A 65 -24.84 18.81 -23.38
C ASP A 65 -24.99 18.76 -24.92
N ARG A 66 -24.50 17.69 -25.56
CA ARG A 66 -24.69 17.45 -27.01
C ARG A 66 -26.16 17.27 -27.39
N THR A 67 -26.95 16.61 -26.55
CA THR A 67 -28.39 16.44 -26.75
C THR A 67 -29.19 17.67 -26.31
N SER A 68 -28.67 18.44 -25.34
CA SER A 68 -29.21 19.73 -24.88
C SER A 68 -29.07 20.87 -25.91
N ALA A 69 -28.19 20.75 -26.89
CA ALA A 69 -28.15 21.65 -28.05
C ALA A 69 -29.48 21.66 -28.85
N LEU A 70 -30.34 20.65 -28.67
CA LEU A 70 -31.70 20.57 -29.23
C LEU A 70 -32.80 20.98 -28.22
N HIS A 71 -32.50 21.01 -26.91
CA HIS A 71 -33.41 21.43 -25.82
C HIS A 71 -32.60 21.96 -24.62
N PRO A 72 -32.81 23.21 -24.16
CA PRO A 72 -31.95 23.85 -23.16
C PRO A 72 -32.09 23.21 -21.75
N GLY A 73 -31.26 22.20 -21.47
CA GLY A 73 -30.99 21.58 -20.16
C GLY A 73 -29.54 21.80 -19.69
N PRO A 74 -29.17 21.39 -18.45
CA PRO A 74 -28.34 22.18 -17.54
C PRO A 74 -26.84 22.08 -17.82
N LYS A 75 -26.31 23.11 -18.49
CA LYS A 75 -24.86 23.38 -18.66
C LYS A 75 -24.10 23.50 -17.34
N ASP A 76 -24.82 23.69 -16.23
CA ASP A 76 -24.29 23.82 -14.88
C ASP A 76 -23.61 22.55 -14.37
N SER A 77 -24.04 21.36 -14.83
CA SER A 77 -23.44 20.07 -14.41
C SER A 77 -22.02 19.90 -14.95
N LEU A 78 -21.79 20.26 -16.22
CA LEU A 78 -20.46 20.18 -16.84
C LEU A 78 -19.52 21.23 -16.28
N GLN A 79 -20.00 22.46 -16.05
CA GLN A 79 -19.22 23.52 -15.41
C GLN A 79 -18.77 23.14 -13.99
N THR A 80 -19.64 22.48 -13.23
CA THR A 80 -19.31 21.95 -11.90
C THR A 80 -18.22 20.88 -12.00
N LEU A 81 -18.36 19.90 -12.90
CA LEU A 81 -17.36 18.84 -13.10
C LEU A 81 -15.99 19.36 -13.55
N LEU A 82 -15.96 20.34 -14.46
CA LEU A 82 -14.71 20.99 -14.88
C LEU A 82 -14.03 21.76 -13.75
N ARG A 83 -14.81 22.30 -12.81
CA ARG A 83 -14.29 22.97 -11.62
C ARG A 83 -13.69 22.00 -10.62
N GLU A 84 -14.22 20.79 -10.53
CA GLU A 84 -13.76 19.73 -9.62
C GLU A 84 -12.57 18.91 -10.18
N ALA A 85 -12.39 18.89 -11.51
CA ALA A 85 -11.31 18.14 -12.16
C ALA A 85 -9.89 18.39 -11.59
N PRO A 86 -9.48 19.63 -11.27
CA PRO A 86 -8.15 19.89 -10.71
C PRO A 86 -7.94 19.21 -9.35
N ASP A 87 -8.98 19.16 -8.51
CA ASP A 87 -8.89 18.60 -7.17
C ASP A 87 -8.80 17.07 -7.23
N VAL A 88 -9.59 16.43 -8.11
CA VAL A 88 -9.52 14.99 -8.37
C VAL A 88 -8.13 14.57 -8.89
N LEU A 89 -7.56 15.36 -9.81
CA LEU A 89 -6.22 15.11 -10.35
C LEU A 89 -5.10 15.36 -9.33
N GLN A 90 -5.26 16.35 -8.45
CA GLN A 90 -4.31 16.60 -7.37
C GLN A 90 -4.35 15.50 -6.32
N HIS A 91 -5.54 15.02 -5.95
CA HIS A 91 -5.70 13.94 -4.99
C HIS A 91 -4.96 12.67 -5.47
N ALA A 92 -5.14 12.30 -6.74
CA ALA A 92 -4.44 11.17 -7.36
C ALA A 92 -2.90 11.29 -7.29
N ARG A 93 -2.36 12.50 -7.50
CA ARG A 93 -0.90 12.76 -7.46
C ARG A 93 -0.33 12.74 -6.04
N VAL A 94 -1.06 13.28 -5.07
CA VAL A 94 -0.61 13.36 -3.67
C VAL A 94 -0.59 11.98 -3.01
N SER A 95 -1.53 11.12 -3.38
CA SER A 95 -1.54 9.72 -2.97
C SER A 95 -0.38 8.92 -3.55
N GLU A 96 -0.02 9.14 -4.82
CA GLU A 96 1.18 8.55 -5.43
C GLU A 96 2.45 8.94 -4.67
N ALA A 97 2.61 10.23 -4.34
CA ALA A 97 3.72 10.73 -3.53
C ALA A 97 3.71 10.19 -2.08
N SER A 98 2.53 10.02 -1.48
CA SER A 98 2.38 9.45 -0.13
C SER A 98 2.64 7.94 -0.10
N ALA A 99 2.37 7.23 -1.20
CA ALA A 99 2.74 5.83 -1.36
C ALA A 99 4.27 5.65 -1.41
N GLU A 100 5.01 6.68 -1.85
CA GLU A 100 6.47 6.69 -1.92
C GLU A 100 7.14 7.06 -0.58
N ALA A 101 6.49 7.89 0.26
CA ALA A 101 7.11 8.55 1.42
C ALA A 101 7.13 7.77 2.75
N VAL A 102 6.65 6.52 2.83
CA VAL A 102 6.75 5.75 4.10
C VAL A 102 8.17 5.21 4.30
N PRO A 103 8.88 5.62 5.37
CA PRO A 103 10.24 5.18 5.60
C PRO A 103 10.30 3.68 5.81
N SER A 104 11.13 3.02 4.99
CA SER A 104 11.73 1.74 5.30
C SER A 104 12.39 1.84 6.68
N SER A 105 11.66 1.41 7.71
CA SER A 105 12.22 1.28 9.06
C SER A 105 13.18 0.09 9.04
N ALA A 106 14.40 0.33 8.54
CA ALA A 106 15.52 -0.56 8.75
C ALA A 106 15.69 -0.78 10.27
N PRO A 107 15.87 -2.01 10.75
CA PRO A 107 16.21 -2.22 12.15
C PRO A 107 17.59 -1.62 12.42
N LYS A 108 17.66 -0.66 13.35
CA LYS A 108 18.92 -0.21 13.95
C LYS A 108 19.59 -1.41 14.63
N SER A 109 20.58 -1.98 13.96
CA SER A 109 21.57 -2.85 14.60
C SER A 109 22.52 -1.98 15.41
N SER A 110 22.14 -1.70 16.65
CA SER A 110 23.04 -1.15 17.67
C SER A 110 22.54 -1.60 19.02
N ASP A 111 22.94 -2.81 19.41
CA ASP A 111 23.27 -3.07 20.80
C ASP A 111 24.57 -3.86 20.86
N MET A 112 25.51 -3.24 21.55
CA MET A 112 26.86 -3.67 21.84
C MET A 112 26.88 -5.06 22.49
N VAL A 113 27.41 -6.05 21.77
CA VAL A 113 28.05 -7.19 22.43
C VAL A 113 29.43 -6.69 22.87
N ARG A 114 29.52 -6.28 24.13
CA ARG A 114 30.77 -5.89 24.77
C ARG A 114 31.52 -7.16 25.18
N GLU A 115 32.50 -7.53 24.35
CA GLU A 115 33.53 -8.52 24.67
C GLU A 115 34.33 -8.07 25.91
N PRO A 116 34.54 -8.92 26.94
CA PRO A 116 35.57 -8.68 27.94
C PRO A 116 36.89 -9.37 27.52
N PRO A 117 38.05 -8.70 27.62
CA PRO A 117 39.33 -9.28 27.22
C PRO A 117 39.87 -10.28 28.25
N ALA A 118 40.62 -11.25 27.71
CA ALA A 118 41.27 -12.35 28.41
C ALA A 118 42.25 -11.93 29.53
N ARG A 119 42.37 -12.78 30.55
CA ARG A 119 43.60 -12.96 31.35
C ARG A 119 43.87 -14.45 31.60
N VAL A 120 44.93 -14.92 30.96
CA VAL A 120 45.78 -16.10 31.26
C VAL A 120 46.81 -15.66 32.35
N PRO A 121 47.65 -16.49 33.01
CA PRO A 121 47.64 -17.93 33.40
C PRO A 121 47.77 -18.16 34.93
N LEU A 122 47.64 -19.42 35.38
CA LEU A 122 48.67 -20.20 36.12
C LEU A 122 48.19 -21.65 36.29
#